data_AF-A0A0H5QG48-F1
#
_entry.id   AF-A0A0H5QG48-F1
#
_cell.length_a   1.000
_cell.length_b   1.000
_cell.length_c   1.000
_cell.angle_alpha   90.00
_cell.angle_beta   90.00
_cell.angle_gamma   90.00
#
_symmetry.space_group_name_H-M   'P 1'
#
loop_
_entity.id
_entity.type
_entity.pdbx_description
1 polymer ?
#
loop_
_entity_poly.entity_id
_entity_poly.type
_entity_poly.pdbx_seq_one_letter_code
_entity_poly.pdbx_strand_id
1 'polypeptide(L)'
;AKVPFPVPTTYETVLRHYIDISSVAGRQTLGLLAKYAPTPEAAAALSTLASDKAHYGSIVANGCLKLGEVLQLVAGNPINSKPSSENTSVWNIPFDVIVGAIPRLQPRYYSISSSPKLHPTSIHITCVVLKYESEPSDRAPAKWVFGVGSNYLLNLKMAAHGEETP
;
A
#
# COMPACT_ATOMS: atom_id res chain seq x y z
N ALA A 1 16.40 11.49 15.99
CA ALA A 1 16.74 10.84 14.72
C ALA A 1 16.27 11.73 13.57
N LYS A 2 17.05 11.86 12.49
CA LYS A 2 16.64 12.64 11.31
C LYS A 2 15.50 11.91 10.61
N VAL A 3 14.29 12.47 10.69
CA VAL A 3 13.12 11.93 9.99
C VAL A 3 13.33 12.04 8.47
N PRO A 4 12.90 11.05 7.68
CA PRO A 4 13.39 10.89 6.31
C PRO A 4 12.63 11.77 5.29
N PHE A 5 11.83 12.72 5.75
CA PHE A 5 11.00 13.61 4.96
C PHE A 5 10.92 15.01 5.61
N PRO A 6 10.49 16.04 4.86
CA PRO A 6 10.33 17.40 5.39
C PRO A 6 9.45 17.46 6.64
N VAL A 7 9.87 18.26 7.63
CA VAL A 7 9.15 18.51 8.88
C VAL A 7 9.16 20.00 9.25
N PRO A 8 8.12 20.51 9.94
CA PRO A 8 6.91 19.80 10.41
C PRO A 8 5.98 19.41 9.26
N THR A 9 5.14 18.39 9.48
CA THR A 9 4.18 17.87 8.49
C THR A 9 2.99 17.20 9.18
N THR A 10 1.95 16.80 8.43
CA THR A 10 0.78 16.10 8.96
C THR A 10 0.86 14.60 8.74
N TYR A 11 0.12 13.81 9.53
CA TYR A 11 0.00 12.37 9.32
C TYR A 11 -0.49 12.02 7.91
N GLU A 12 -1.48 12.75 7.41
CA GLU A 12 -2.01 12.55 6.06
C GLU A 12 -0.91 12.77 5.00
N THR A 13 -0.13 13.85 5.12
CA THR A 13 0.96 14.14 4.17
C THR A 13 1.99 13.01 4.16
N VAL A 14 2.32 12.43 5.31
CA VAL A 14 3.24 11.29 5.40
C VAL A 14 2.68 10.07 4.68
N LEU A 15 1.45 9.68 4.99
CA LEU A 15 0.79 8.50 4.40
C LEU A 15 0.55 8.67 2.89
N ARG A 16 0.29 9.89 2.43
CA ARG A 16 -0.02 10.21 1.03
C ARG A 16 1.22 10.36 0.16
N HIS A 17 2.30 10.94 0.69
CA HIS A 17 3.43 11.40 -0.15
C HIS A 17 4.78 10.79 0.22
N TYR A 18 4.96 10.23 1.42
CA TYR A 18 6.30 9.84 1.89
C TYR A 18 6.50 8.35 2.08
N ILE A 19 5.47 7.58 2.42
CA ILE A 19 5.56 6.13 2.61
C ILE A 19 4.63 5.37 1.65
N ASP A 20 5.06 4.20 1.20
CA ASP A 20 4.33 3.41 0.20
C ASP A 20 3.31 2.48 0.86
N ILE A 21 2.16 3.05 1.26
CA ILE A 21 1.06 2.29 1.87
C ILE A 21 0.39 1.27 0.93
N SER A 22 0.74 1.27 -0.36
CA SER A 22 0.23 0.32 -1.36
C SER A 22 1.15 -0.89 -1.55
N SER A 23 2.32 -0.90 -0.90
CA SER A 23 3.23 -2.06 -0.95
C SER A 23 2.68 -3.25 -0.16
N VAL A 24 3.03 -4.46 -0.62
CA VAL A 24 2.68 -5.71 0.06
C VAL A 24 3.37 -5.74 1.42
N ALA A 25 2.61 -6.09 2.46
CA ALA A 25 3.09 -6.07 3.84
C ALA A 25 4.22 -7.07 4.06
N GLY A 26 5.41 -6.62 4.47
CA GLY A 26 6.54 -7.51 4.70
C GLY A 26 6.42 -8.36 5.99
N ARG A 27 6.84 -9.64 5.93
CA ARG A 27 6.83 -10.56 7.08
C ARG A 27 7.48 -10.02 8.36
N GLN A 28 8.64 -9.38 8.23
CA GLN A 28 9.36 -8.81 9.37
C GLN A 28 8.53 -7.72 10.06
N THR A 29 7.87 -6.86 9.27
CA THR A 29 6.95 -5.84 9.77
C THR A 29 5.78 -6.46 10.53
N LEU A 30 5.20 -7.57 10.04
CA LEU A 30 4.10 -8.25 10.74
C LEU A 30 4.54 -8.75 12.13
N GLY A 31 5.72 -9.36 12.22
CA GLY A 31 6.27 -9.82 13.50
C GLY A 31 6.54 -8.67 14.47
N LEU A 32 7.06 -7.54 13.97
CA LEU A 32 7.27 -6.34 14.78
C LEU A 32 5.97 -5.78 15.37
N LEU A 33 4.86 -5.87 14.62
CA LEU A 33 3.58 -5.28 15.00
C LEU A 33 2.71 -6.19 15.87
N ALA A 34 3.04 -7.47 16.01
CA ALA A 34 2.29 -8.42 16.84
C ALA A 34 2.12 -7.95 18.30
N LYS A 35 3.12 -7.26 18.87
CA LYS A 35 3.07 -6.72 20.23
C LYS A 35 2.08 -5.55 20.43
N TYR A 36 1.61 -4.94 19.34
CA TYR A 36 0.64 -3.83 19.38
C TYR A 36 -0.78 -4.30 19.03
N ALA A 37 -0.98 -5.62 18.88
CA ALA A 37 -2.26 -6.16 18.49
C ALA A 37 -3.35 -5.89 19.56
N PRO A 38 -4.59 -5.62 19.13
CA PRO A 38 -5.69 -5.33 20.04
C PRO A 38 -6.18 -6.57 20.82
N THR A 39 -5.91 -7.77 20.32
CA THR A 39 -6.27 -9.03 20.97
C THR A 39 -5.13 -10.07 20.90
N PRO A 40 -5.10 -11.06 21.81
CA PRO A 40 -4.13 -12.16 21.75
C PRO A 40 -4.19 -12.96 20.44
N GLU A 41 -5.38 -13.13 19.87
CA GLU A 41 -5.59 -13.87 18.63
C GLU A 41 -4.97 -13.13 17.43
N ALA A 42 -5.13 -11.80 17.38
CA ALA A 42 -4.50 -10.97 16.36
C ALA A 42 -2.96 -10.99 16.50
N ALA A 43 -2.43 -10.96 17.73
CA ALA A 43 -0.99 -11.08 18.00
C ALA A 43 -0.44 -12.44 17.52
N ALA A 44 -1.15 -13.52 17.83
CA ALA A 44 -0.78 -14.87 17.40
C ALA A 44 -0.83 -15.00 15.87
N ALA A 45 -1.88 -14.48 15.23
CA ALA A 45 -2.02 -14.51 13.77
C ALA A 45 -0.89 -13.74 13.06
N LEU A 46 -0.53 -12.55 13.55
CA LEU A 46 0.62 -11.79 13.02
C LEU A 46 1.94 -12.55 13.22
N SER A 47 2.11 -13.19 14.38
CA SER A 47 3.31 -13.99 14.68
C SER A 47 3.43 -15.18 13.73
N THR A 48 2.33 -15.90 13.49
CA THR A 48 2.27 -17.02 12.54
C THR A 48 2.60 -16.56 11.12
N LEU A 49 2.00 -15.45 10.65
CA LEU A 49 2.31 -14.87 9.34
C LEU A 49 3.78 -14.41 9.23
N ALA A 50 4.41 -14.01 10.33
CA ALA A 50 5.81 -13.63 10.32
C ALA A 50 6.74 -14.87 10.22
N SER A 51 6.43 -15.95 10.92
CA SER A 51 7.27 -17.15 11.00
C SER A 51 7.06 -18.13 9.85
N ASP A 52 5.82 -18.37 9.44
CA ASP A 52 5.47 -19.36 8.41
C ASP A 52 5.48 -18.73 7.01
N LYS A 53 6.48 -19.10 6.20
CA LYS A 53 6.65 -18.62 4.82
C LYS A 53 5.50 -19.04 3.91
N ALA A 54 5.00 -20.27 4.05
CA ALA A 54 3.96 -20.80 3.19
C ALA A 54 2.61 -20.13 3.50
N HIS A 55 2.29 -20.00 4.79
CA HIS A 55 1.06 -19.32 5.22
C HIS A 55 1.05 -17.83 4.85
N TYR A 56 2.19 -17.14 5.00
CA TYR A 56 2.34 -15.79 4.49
C TYR A 56 2.15 -15.71 2.96
N GLY A 57 2.74 -16.66 2.24
CA GLY A 57 2.66 -16.73 0.78
C GLY A 57 1.21 -16.82 0.31
N SER A 58 0.46 -17.79 0.85
CA SER A 58 -0.91 -18.07 0.41
C SER A 58 -1.91 -16.94 0.72
N ILE A 59 -1.67 -16.14 1.77
CA ILE A 59 -2.60 -15.09 2.18
C ILE A 59 -2.12 -13.70 1.76
N VAL A 60 -0.91 -13.31 2.17
CA VAL A 60 -0.44 -11.93 2.07
C VAL A 60 0.26 -11.67 0.75
N ALA A 61 1.18 -12.54 0.34
CA ALA A 61 1.95 -12.33 -0.88
C ALA A 61 1.07 -12.48 -2.13
N ASN A 62 0.37 -13.62 -2.25
CA ASN A 62 -0.47 -13.92 -3.40
C ASN A 62 -1.72 -13.03 -3.45
N GLY A 63 -2.33 -12.75 -2.28
CA GLY A 63 -3.45 -11.81 -2.15
C GLY A 63 -3.05 -10.33 -2.28
N CYS A 64 -1.76 -10.01 -2.43
CA CYS A 64 -1.24 -8.65 -2.51
C CYS A 64 -1.77 -7.76 -1.37
N LEU A 65 -1.76 -8.26 -0.13
CA LEU A 65 -2.30 -7.54 1.02
C LEU A 65 -1.32 -6.48 1.50
N LYS A 66 -1.82 -5.25 1.62
CA LYS A 66 -1.16 -4.09 2.17
C LYS A 66 -1.19 -4.16 3.70
N LEU A 67 -0.33 -3.40 4.36
CA LEU A 67 -0.23 -3.46 5.83
C LEU A 67 -1.59 -3.22 6.52
N GLY A 68 -2.32 -2.18 6.14
CA GLY A 68 -3.63 -1.88 6.73
C GLY A 68 -4.64 -3.04 6.57
N GLU A 69 -4.64 -3.69 5.41
CA GLU A 69 -5.54 -4.82 5.14
C GLU A 69 -5.16 -6.05 5.98
N VAL A 70 -3.87 -6.32 6.18
CA VAL A 70 -3.42 -7.40 7.08
C VAL A 70 -3.83 -7.10 8.53
N LEU A 71 -3.67 -5.85 8.99
CA LEU A 71 -4.10 -5.46 10.34
C LEU A 71 -5.61 -5.61 10.54
N GLN A 72 -6.42 -5.22 9.54
CA GLN A 72 -7.87 -5.46 9.57
C GLN A 72 -8.17 -6.98 9.57
N LEU A 73 -7.51 -7.75 8.71
CA LEU A 73 -7.74 -9.18 8.57
C LEU A 73 -7.48 -9.97 9.86
N VAL A 74 -6.37 -9.69 10.55
CA VAL A 74 -6.01 -10.39 11.80
C VAL A 74 -6.87 -9.94 12.98
N ALA A 75 -7.41 -8.72 12.94
CA ALA A 75 -8.37 -8.22 13.92
C ALA A 75 -9.83 -8.65 13.63
N GLY A 76 -10.06 -9.46 12.58
CA GLY A 76 -11.39 -9.91 12.19
C GLY A 76 -12.28 -8.80 11.61
N ASN A 77 -11.68 -7.73 11.10
CA ASN A 77 -12.39 -6.60 10.51
C ASN A 77 -12.55 -6.78 8.98
N PRO A 78 -13.61 -6.22 8.38
CA PRO A 78 -13.81 -6.27 6.94
C PRO A 78 -12.70 -5.51 6.19
N ILE A 79 -12.05 -6.18 5.23
CA ILE A 79 -10.98 -5.60 4.40
C ILE A 79 -11.48 -4.93 3.11
N ASN A 80 -12.72 -5.21 2.71
CA ASN A 80 -13.32 -4.72 1.46
C ASN A 80 -14.32 -3.57 1.68
N SER A 81 -14.44 -3.10 2.92
CA SER A 81 -15.34 -2.00 3.29
C SER A 81 -14.52 -0.78 3.65
N LYS A 82 -15.09 0.42 3.42
CA LYS A 82 -14.47 1.66 3.87
C LYS A 82 -14.29 1.60 5.40
N PRO A 83 -13.06 1.81 5.92
CA PRO A 83 -12.82 1.82 7.36
C PRO A 83 -13.65 2.89 8.08
N SER A 84 -14.22 2.53 9.22
CA SER A 84 -14.95 3.40 10.15
C SER A 84 -14.62 2.99 11.60
N SER A 85 -14.99 3.83 12.57
CA SER A 85 -14.85 3.51 13.99
C SER A 85 -15.67 2.30 14.43
N GLU A 86 -16.69 1.91 13.67
CA GLU A 86 -17.58 0.78 13.98
C GLU A 86 -17.06 -0.55 13.43
N ASN A 87 -16.32 -0.51 12.32
CA ASN A 87 -15.87 -1.72 11.62
C ASN A 87 -14.36 -1.94 11.69
N THR A 88 -13.59 -1.05 12.32
CA THR A 88 -12.12 -1.14 12.39
C THR A 88 -11.65 -1.00 13.83
N SER A 89 -10.88 -1.99 14.27
CA SER A 89 -10.29 -2.05 15.61
C SER A 89 -9.21 -0.99 15.77
N VAL A 90 -9.10 -0.41 16.97
CA VAL A 90 -8.03 0.54 17.30
C VAL A 90 -6.73 -0.23 17.56
N TRP A 91 -5.66 0.16 16.86
CA TRP A 91 -4.31 -0.36 17.07
C TRP A 91 -3.45 0.70 17.75
N ASN A 92 -2.89 0.39 18.92
CA ASN A 92 -2.04 1.31 19.68
C ASN A 92 -0.58 1.27 19.18
N ILE A 93 -0.38 1.45 17.86
CA ILE A 93 0.94 1.48 17.23
C ILE A 93 1.44 2.93 17.22
N PRO A 94 2.60 3.24 17.83
CA PRO A 94 3.23 4.54 17.69
C PRO A 94 3.50 4.90 16.22
N PHE A 95 3.20 6.14 15.81
CA PHE A 95 3.28 6.51 14.39
C PHE A 95 4.71 6.45 13.81
N ASP A 96 5.72 6.70 14.62
CA ASP A 96 7.13 6.53 14.23
C ASP A 96 7.46 5.07 13.89
N VAL A 97 6.83 4.11 14.57
CA VAL A 97 6.92 2.68 14.21
C VAL A 97 6.28 2.43 12.85
N ILE A 98 5.13 3.04 12.55
CA ILE A 98 4.47 2.94 11.23
C ILE A 98 5.40 3.48 10.13
N VAL A 99 6.02 4.64 10.38
CA VAL A 99 6.97 5.26 9.45
C VAL A 99 8.22 4.39 9.22
N GLY A 100 8.71 3.71 10.25
CA GLY A 100 9.84 2.77 10.12
C GLY A 100 9.47 1.43 9.50
N ALA A 101 8.20 1.02 9.61
CA ALA A 101 7.68 -0.27 9.16
C ALA A 101 7.33 -0.31 7.67
N ILE A 102 6.93 0.83 7.10
CA ILE A 102 6.50 0.95 5.71
C ILE A 102 7.63 1.55 4.87
N PRO A 103 7.98 0.98 3.70
CA PRO A 103 9.02 1.51 2.85
C PRO A 103 8.68 2.92 2.34
N ARG A 104 9.71 3.69 1.97
CA ARG A 104 9.54 5.03 1.39
C ARG A 104 8.93 4.94 0.00
N LEU A 105 8.00 5.86 -0.29
CA LEU A 105 7.45 6.01 -1.64
C LEU A 105 8.57 6.45 -2.60
N GLN A 106 8.86 5.62 -3.61
CA GLN A 106 9.93 5.86 -4.59
C GLN A 106 9.41 6.51 -5.88
N PRO A 107 10.23 7.33 -6.56
CA PRO A 107 9.99 7.71 -7.95
C PRO A 107 9.89 6.47 -8.85
N ARG A 108 9.06 6.53 -9.89
CA ARG A 108 8.96 5.50 -10.94
C ARG A 108 9.56 6.06 -12.23
N TYR A 109 10.45 5.30 -12.85
CA TYR A 109 11.15 5.69 -14.07
C TYR A 109 10.39 5.24 -15.32
N TYR A 110 10.40 6.09 -16.34
CA TYR A 110 9.81 5.81 -17.64
C TYR A 110 10.78 6.22 -18.74
N SER A 111 10.80 5.46 -19.83
CA SER A 111 11.53 5.85 -21.03
C SER A 111 10.85 7.05 -21.69
N ILE A 112 11.64 8.08 -21.99
CA ILE A 112 11.15 9.23 -22.74
C ILE A 112 10.77 8.77 -24.16
N SER A 113 9.54 9.08 -24.58
CA SER A 113 9.01 8.72 -25.91
C SER A 113 8.86 9.92 -26.85
N SER A 114 9.40 11.10 -26.48
CA SER A 114 9.55 12.25 -27.37
C SER A 114 10.96 12.35 -27.96
N SER A 115 11.06 12.98 -29.14
CA SER A 115 12.34 13.42 -29.69
C SER A 115 12.63 14.85 -29.25
N PRO A 116 13.80 15.15 -28.65
CA PRO A 116 14.14 16.52 -28.25
C PRO A 116 14.32 17.47 -29.45
N LYS A 117 14.55 16.93 -30.67
CA LYS A 117 14.61 17.74 -31.90
C LYS A 117 13.23 18.25 -32.35
N LEU A 118 12.18 17.46 -32.11
CA LEU A 118 10.81 17.79 -32.52
C LEU A 118 10.01 18.44 -31.37
N HIS A 119 10.29 18.03 -30.13
CA HIS A 119 9.61 18.50 -28.92
C HIS A 119 10.65 18.99 -27.89
N PRO A 120 11.31 20.14 -28.12
CA PRO A 120 12.40 20.62 -27.27
C PRO A 120 11.96 21.04 -25.85
N THR A 121 10.68 21.37 -25.66
CA THR A 121 10.10 21.84 -24.40
C THR A 121 9.07 20.88 -23.81
N SER A 122 8.98 19.65 -24.32
CA SER A 122 7.99 18.66 -23.87
C SER A 122 8.61 17.26 -23.76
N ILE A 123 8.32 16.58 -22.65
CA ILE A 123 8.74 15.21 -22.38
C ILE A 123 7.52 14.32 -22.49
N HIS A 124 7.55 13.35 -23.40
CA HIS A 124 6.47 12.37 -23.52
C HIS A 124 6.82 11.09 -22.77
N ILE A 125 5.80 10.48 -22.17
CA ILE A 125 5.89 9.19 -21.49
C ILE A 125 4.86 8.27 -22.14
N THR A 126 5.28 7.06 -22.50
CA THR A 126 4.37 5.97 -22.87
C THR A 126 4.33 4.98 -21.72
N CYS A 127 3.19 4.92 -21.02
CA CYS A 127 3.02 4.08 -19.83
C CYS A 127 1.80 3.17 -19.99
N VAL A 128 2.00 1.86 -19.81
CA VAL A 128 0.90 0.92 -19.61
C VAL A 128 0.31 1.09 -18.21
N VAL A 129 -1.01 1.11 -18.09
CA VAL A 129 -1.70 1.16 -16.79
C VAL A 129 -1.58 -0.21 -16.13
N LEU A 130 -1.03 -0.25 -14.91
CA LEU A 130 -0.89 -1.50 -14.17
C LEU A 130 -2.17 -1.73 -13.36
N LYS A 131 -2.97 -2.69 -13.81
CA LYS A 131 -4.19 -3.17 -13.16
C LYS A 131 -4.25 -4.68 -13.36
N TYR A 132 -4.27 -5.44 -12.28
CA TYR A 132 -4.38 -6.90 -12.31
C TYR A 132 -5.17 -7.40 -11.11
N GLU A 133 -5.66 -8.62 -11.17
CA GLU A 133 -6.40 -9.24 -10.07
C GLU A 133 -5.44 -10.07 -9.21
N SER A 134 -5.52 -9.94 -7.88
CA SER A 134 -4.77 -10.77 -6.95
C SER A 134 -5.35 -12.18 -6.87
N GLU A 135 -4.54 -13.12 -6.39
CA GLU A 135 -5.05 -14.47 -6.13
C GLU A 135 -5.97 -14.45 -4.89
N PRO A 136 -7.09 -15.20 -4.91
CA PRO A 136 -7.91 -15.37 -3.72
C PRO A 136 -7.19 -16.26 -2.69
N SER A 137 -7.62 -16.15 -1.44
CA SER A 137 -7.23 -17.05 -0.35
C SER A 137 -8.45 -17.40 0.49
N ASP A 138 -8.31 -18.38 1.39
CA ASP A 138 -9.36 -18.75 2.34
C ASP A 138 -9.77 -17.59 3.27
N ARG A 139 -8.96 -16.53 3.34
CA ARG A 139 -9.11 -15.40 4.25
C ARG A 139 -9.50 -14.09 3.53
N ALA A 140 -9.29 -13.99 2.23
CA ALA A 140 -9.53 -12.78 1.45
C ALA A 140 -9.88 -13.13 0.00
N PRO A 141 -10.96 -12.58 -0.58
CA PRO A 141 -11.27 -12.78 -1.99
C PRO A 141 -10.25 -12.08 -2.89
N ALA A 142 -10.27 -12.47 -4.17
CA ALA A 142 -9.53 -11.77 -5.21
C ALA A 142 -9.96 -10.28 -5.27
N LYS A 143 -9.00 -9.39 -5.54
CA LYS A 143 -9.25 -7.95 -5.67
C LYS A 143 -8.40 -7.34 -6.77
N TRP A 144 -8.84 -6.19 -7.27
CA TRP A 144 -8.04 -5.38 -8.17
C TRP A 144 -6.86 -4.73 -7.45
N VAL A 145 -5.67 -4.94 -8.00
CA VAL A 145 -4.41 -4.32 -7.58
C VAL A 145 -4.01 -3.30 -8.63
N PHE A 146 -3.70 -2.08 -8.18
CA PHE A 146 -3.40 -0.94 -9.02
C PHE A 146 -1.97 -0.46 -8.79
N GLY A 147 -1.20 -0.27 -9.86
CA GLY A 147 0.09 0.39 -9.77
C GLY A 147 -0.07 1.89 -9.51
N VAL A 148 0.50 2.37 -8.40
CA VAL A 148 0.35 3.77 -7.94
C VAL A 148 0.73 4.77 -9.03
N GLY A 149 1.92 4.64 -9.62
CA GLY A 149 2.43 5.61 -10.59
C GLY A 149 1.62 5.67 -11.88
N SER A 150 1.28 4.52 -12.46
CA SER A 150 0.57 4.46 -13.73
C SER A 150 -0.91 4.84 -13.62
N ASN A 151 -1.58 4.49 -12.52
CA ASN A 151 -2.96 4.93 -12.27
C ASN A 151 -3.04 6.41 -11.87
N TYR A 152 -2.01 6.96 -11.21
CA TYR A 152 -1.92 8.41 -11.00
C TYR A 152 -1.83 9.17 -12.33
N LEU A 153 -0.96 8.72 -13.25
CA LEU A 153 -0.86 9.31 -14.59
C LEU A 153 -2.16 9.16 -15.39
N LEU A 154 -2.85 8.02 -15.29
CA LEU A 154 -4.17 7.84 -15.89
C LEU A 154 -5.17 8.86 -15.35
N ASN A 155 -5.30 8.97 -14.02
CA ASN A 155 -6.25 9.89 -13.39
C ASN A 155 -5.95 11.35 -13.74
N LEU A 156 -4.67 11.73 -13.82
CA LEU A 156 -4.27 13.05 -14.31
C LEU A 156 -4.68 13.29 -15.76
N LYS A 157 -4.46 12.31 -16.66
CA LYS A 157 -4.92 12.38 -18.04
C LYS A 157 -6.43 12.60 -18.07
N MET A 158 -7.20 11.76 -17.39
CA MET A 158 -8.68 11.84 -17.39
C MET A 158 -9.14 13.22 -16.90
N ALA A 159 -8.61 13.69 -15.77
CA ALA A 159 -8.96 15.01 -15.22
C ALA A 159 -8.60 16.16 -16.17
N ALA A 160 -7.45 16.12 -16.84
CA ALA A 160 -7.03 17.15 -17.79
C ALA A 160 -7.92 17.20 -19.04
N HIS A 161 -8.55 16.09 -19.40
CA HIS A 161 -9.45 15.99 -20.55
C HIS A 161 -10.95 16.06 -20.17
N GLY A 162 -11.28 16.15 -18.88
CA GLY A 162 -12.67 16.13 -18.41
C GLY A 162 -13.36 14.78 -18.60
N GLU A 163 -12.59 13.68 -18.62
CA GLU A 163 -13.06 12.30 -18.77
C GLU A 163 -13.27 11.64 -17.41
N GLU A 164 -14.18 10.66 -17.33
CA GLU A 164 -14.35 9.82 -16.14
C GLU A 164 -13.29 8.73 -16.06
N THR A 165 -12.84 8.41 -14.84
CA THR A 165 -11.88 7.33 -14.60
C THR A 165 -12.54 5.95 -14.76
N PRO A 166 -11.93 5.02 -15.51
CA PRO A 166 -12.46 3.67 -15.75
C PRO A 166 -12.28 2.69 -14.58
#